data_AF-A0A3D8IWC1-F1
#
_entry.id   AF-A0A3D8IWC1-F1
#
_cell.length_a   1.000
_cell.length_b   1.000
_cell.length_c   1.000
_cell.angle_alpha   90.00
_cell.angle_beta   90.00
_cell.angle_gamma   90.00
#
_symmetry.space_group_name_H-M   'P 1'
#
loop_
_entity.id
_entity.type
_entity.pdbx_description
1 polymer ?
#
loop_
_entity_poly.entity_id
_entity_poly.type
_entity_poly.pdbx_seq_one_letter_code
_entity_poly.pdbx_strand_id
1 'polypeptide(L)'
;MSETIKATIKTKDGTRSFALPLKVMSAKTQEVLRGFFEKKEQVSIEEVLSFLISQSESNTKNLEKFFRLQEENSKLKDNLKEQENKLEQLYKKLETL
;
A
#
# COMPACT_ATOMS: atom_id res chain seq x y z
N MET A 1 -16.78 16.37 -7.82
CA MET A 1 -15.40 15.98 -8.20
C MET A 1 -15.46 15.31 -9.56
N SER A 2 -14.48 15.49 -10.45
CA SER A 2 -14.50 14.86 -11.79
C SER A 2 -14.47 13.34 -11.68
N GLU A 3 -15.27 12.64 -12.50
CA GLU A 3 -15.33 11.16 -12.51
C GLU A 3 -14.15 10.51 -13.25
N THR A 4 -13.32 11.32 -13.89
CA THR A 4 -12.15 10.89 -14.66
C THR A 4 -10.92 11.73 -14.37
N ILE A 5 -9.74 11.13 -14.50
CA ILE A 5 -8.44 11.84 -14.58
C ILE A 5 -8.06 11.98 -16.04
N LYS A 6 -7.73 13.20 -16.47
CA LYS A 6 -7.17 13.43 -17.81
C LYS A 6 -5.67 13.16 -17.78
N ALA A 7 -5.19 12.32 -18.68
CA ALA A 7 -3.77 12.02 -18.85
C ALA A 7 -3.37 12.34 -20.29
N THR A 8 -2.55 13.37 -20.47
CA THR A 8 -2.03 13.76 -21.79
C THR A 8 -0.60 13.24 -21.92
N ILE A 9 -0.39 12.27 -22.81
CA ILE A 9 0.90 11.59 -22.99
C ILE A 9 1.54 12.05 -24.30
N LYS A 10 2.77 12.58 -24.21
CA LYS A 10 3.60 12.97 -25.34
C LYS A 10 4.49 11.80 -25.75
N THR A 11 4.43 11.45 -27.03
CA THR A 11 5.26 10.42 -27.68
C THR A 11 6.05 11.04 -28.83
N LYS A 12 6.92 10.26 -29.47
CA LYS A 12 7.68 10.72 -30.66
C LYS A 12 6.77 11.12 -31.82
N ASP A 13 5.62 10.46 -31.96
CA ASP A 13 4.69 10.64 -33.08
C ASP A 13 3.56 11.65 -32.79
N GLY A 14 3.60 12.30 -31.62
CA GLY A 14 2.63 13.32 -31.23
C GLY A 14 2.11 13.16 -29.81
N THR A 15 0.98 13.79 -29.51
CA THR A 15 0.39 13.82 -28.17
C THR A 15 -0.96 13.14 -28.18
N ARG A 16 -1.21 12.25 -27.21
CA ARG A 16 -2.51 11.56 -27.03
C ARG A 16 -3.10 11.89 -25.68
N SER A 17 -4.40 12.19 -25.65
CA SER A 17 -5.14 12.44 -24.41
C SER A 17 -6.00 11.24 -24.06
N PHE A 18 -5.92 10.80 -22.81
CA PHE A 18 -6.72 9.72 -22.24
C PHE A 18 -7.57 10.27 -21.10
N ALA A 19 -8.75 9.68 -20.90
CA ALA A 19 -9.60 9.93 -19.74
C ALA A 19 -9.72 8.64 -18.93
N LEU A 20 -9.06 8.58 -17.78
CA LEU A 20 -9.02 7.41 -16.91
C LEU A 20 -10.22 7.44 -15.96
N PRO A 21 -11.11 6.43 -15.98
CA PRO A 21 -12.28 6.38 -15.12
C PRO A 21 -11.89 6.10 -13.66
N LEU A 22 -12.42 6.88 -12.73
CA LEU A 22 -12.08 6.76 -11.30
C LEU A 22 -13.02 5.86 -10.51
N LYS A 23 -14.22 5.61 -11.04
CA LYS A 23 -15.28 4.83 -10.38
C LYS A 23 -14.82 3.42 -9.97
N VAL A 24 -13.83 2.86 -10.68
CA VAL A 24 -13.32 1.49 -10.46
C VAL A 24 -12.07 1.45 -9.58
N MET A 25 -11.59 2.60 -9.08
CA MET A 25 -10.31 2.71 -8.37
C MET A 25 -10.50 3.05 -6.89
N SER A 26 -9.63 2.52 -6.04
CA SER A 26 -9.59 2.90 -4.61
C SER A 26 -9.27 4.38 -4.43
N ALA A 27 -9.76 5.00 -3.35
CA ALA A 27 -9.50 6.43 -3.06
C ALA A 27 -8.00 6.77 -3.05
N LYS A 28 -7.17 5.89 -2.47
CA LYS A 28 -5.71 6.05 -2.45
C LYS A 28 -5.11 6.03 -3.86
N THR A 29 -5.57 5.12 -4.72
CA THR A 29 -5.13 5.06 -6.12
C THR A 29 -5.52 6.33 -6.87
N GLN A 30 -6.74 6.83 -6.66
CA GLN A 30 -7.19 8.08 -7.28
C GLN A 30 -6.31 9.26 -6.86
N GLU A 31 -6.00 9.41 -5.57
CA GLU A 31 -5.14 10.47 -5.06
C GLU A 31 -3.75 10.42 -5.68
N VAL A 32 -3.13 9.24 -5.73
CA VAL A 32 -1.80 9.03 -6.32
C VAL A 32 -1.78 9.40 -7.81
N LEU A 33 -2.78 8.96 -8.57
CA LEU A 33 -2.88 9.25 -10.00
C LEU A 33 -3.19 10.73 -10.26
N ARG A 34 -4.07 11.37 -9.48
CA ARG A 34 -4.34 12.82 -9.58
C ARG A 34 -3.08 13.62 -9.28
N GLY A 35 -2.36 13.23 -8.23
CA GLY A 35 -1.10 13.85 -7.84
C GLY A 35 -0.01 13.77 -8.91
N PHE A 36 -0.05 12.75 -9.77
CA PHE A 36 0.88 12.60 -10.88
C PHE A 36 0.43 13.32 -12.16
N PHE A 37 -0.80 13.07 -12.61
CA PHE A 37 -1.28 13.55 -13.91
C PHE A 37 -1.82 14.98 -13.88
N GLU A 38 -2.54 15.39 -12.85
CA GLU A 38 -3.21 16.71 -12.85
C GLU A 38 -2.24 17.88 -12.58
N LYS A 39 -1.04 17.57 -12.07
CA LYS A 39 0.02 18.57 -11.86
C LYS A 39 0.75 18.96 -13.14
N LYS A 40 0.51 18.26 -14.25
CA LYS A 40 1.25 18.42 -15.49
C LYS A 40 0.29 18.53 -16.67
N GLU A 41 0.52 19.50 -17.55
CA GLU A 41 -0.28 19.61 -18.77
C GLU A 41 -0.07 18.40 -19.70
N GLN A 42 1.16 17.87 -19.73
CA GLN A 42 1.58 16.71 -20.51
C GLN A 42 2.65 15.92 -19.74
N VAL A 43 2.70 14.60 -19.97
CA VAL A 43 3.75 13.70 -19.46
C VAL A 43 4.37 12.90 -20.60
N SER A 44 5.65 12.57 -20.50
CA SER A 44 6.29 11.65 -21.45
C SER A 44 6.02 10.18 -21.09
N ILE A 45 6.21 9.27 -22.04
CA ILE A 45 6.12 7.82 -21.77
C ILE A 45 7.12 7.42 -20.69
N GLU A 46 8.35 7.93 -20.77
CA GLU A 46 9.42 7.65 -19.82
C GLU A 46 9.02 8.07 -18.41
N GLU A 47 8.41 9.26 -18.25
CA GLU A 47 7.91 9.71 -16.95
C GLU A 47 6.82 8.79 -16.40
N VAL A 48 5.89 8.34 -17.25
CA VAL A 48 4.83 7.38 -16.86
C VAL A 48 5.45 6.05 -16.45
N LEU A 49 6.42 5.53 -17.20
CA LEU A 49 7.12 4.28 -16.87
C LEU A 49 7.90 4.39 -15.56
N SER A 50 8.67 5.47 -15.37
CA SER A 50 9.38 5.73 -14.12
C SER A 50 8.42 5.80 -12.94
N PHE A 51 7.29 6.48 -13.10
CA PHE A 51 6.25 6.53 -12.09
C PHE A 51 5.70 5.14 -11.74
N LEU A 52 5.35 4.32 -12.74
CA LEU A 52 4.85 2.96 -12.53
C LEU A 52 5.88 2.07 -11.83
N ILE A 53 7.15 2.16 -12.23
CA ILE A 53 8.26 1.44 -11.57
C ILE A 53 8.36 1.86 -10.10
N SER A 54 8.38 3.17 -9.81
CA SER A 54 8.44 3.67 -8.42
C SER A 54 7.25 3.22 -7.57
N GLN A 55 6.03 3.21 -8.12
CA GLN A 55 4.86 2.69 -7.42
C GLN A 55 4.96 1.18 -7.17
N SER A 56 5.44 0.43 -8.15
CA SER A 56 5.68 -1.02 -8.02
C SER A 56 6.70 -1.33 -6.92
N GLU A 57 7.85 -0.67 -6.94
CA GLU A 57 8.91 -0.84 -5.92
C GLU A 57 8.43 -0.46 -4.52
N SER A 58 7.66 0.63 -4.39
CA SER A 58 7.06 1.02 -3.11
C SER A 58 6.10 -0.03 -2.60
N ASN A 59 5.25 -0.59 -3.47
CA ASN A 59 4.33 -1.66 -3.12
C ASN A 59 5.07 -2.93 -2.69
N THR A 60 6.15 -3.31 -3.38
CA THR A 60 6.99 -4.45 -3.00
C THR A 60 7.56 -4.26 -1.58
N LYS A 61 8.13 -3.09 -1.29
CA LYS A 61 8.64 -2.77 0.06
C LYS A 61 7.55 -2.82 1.14
N ASN A 62 6.34 -2.34 0.82
CA ASN A 62 5.21 -2.40 1.73
C ASN A 62 4.75 -3.84 1.99
N LEU A 63 4.76 -4.69 0.96
CA LEU A 63 4.44 -6.12 1.10
C LEU A 63 5.49 -6.85 1.95
N GLU A 64 6.78 -6.60 1.72
CA GLU A 64 7.85 -7.16 2.56
C GLU A 64 7.70 -6.74 4.02
N LYS A 65 7.40 -5.45 4.28
CA LYS A 65 7.12 -4.96 5.63
C LYS A 65 5.90 -5.63 6.23
N PHE A 66 4.84 -5.83 5.46
CA PHE A 66 3.64 -6.52 5.91
C PHE A 66 3.94 -7.95 6.36
N PHE A 67 4.70 -8.72 5.58
CA PHE A 67 5.08 -10.08 5.95
C PHE A 67 5.94 -10.12 7.24
N ARG A 68 6.88 -9.18 7.40
CA ARG A 68 7.67 -9.08 8.63
C ARG A 68 6.80 -8.79 9.86
N LEU A 69 5.88 -7.84 9.75
CA LEU A 69 4.94 -7.50 10.83
C LEU A 69 3.96 -8.64 11.13
N GLN A 70 3.60 -9.44 10.14
CA GLN A 70 2.78 -10.63 10.31
C GLN A 70 3.53 -11.71 11.09
N GLU A 71 4.80 -11.94 10.77
CA GLU A 71 5.66 -12.88 11.51
C GLU A 71 5.86 -12.44 12.96
N GLU A 72 6.13 -11.15 13.18
CA GLU A 72 6.28 -10.57 14.52
C GLU A 72 4.99 -10.72 15.35
N ASN A 73 3.82 -10.44 14.75
CA ASN A 73 2.54 -10.65 15.41
C ASN A 73 2.32 -12.12 15.80
N SER A 74 2.77 -13.07 14.98
CA SER A 74 2.67 -14.50 15.31
C SER A 74 3.50 -14.82 16.56
N LYS A 75 4.76 -14.37 16.61
CA LYS A 75 5.65 -14.58 17.76
C LYS A 75 5.09 -13.93 19.03
N LEU A 76 4.55 -12.72 18.92
CA LEU A 76 3.92 -12.04 20.06
C LEU A 76 2.71 -12.79 20.59
N LYS A 77 1.88 -13.40 19.72
CA LYS A 77 0.76 -14.24 20.14
C LYS A 77 1.21 -15.50 20.88
N ASP A 78 2.26 -16.15 20.39
CA ASP A 78 2.82 -17.34 21.05
C ASP A 78 3.38 -16.98 22.44
N ASN A 79 4.13 -15.88 22.53
CA ASN A 79 4.65 -15.37 23.80
C ASN A 79 3.54 -14.99 24.78
N LEU A 80 2.47 -14.33 24.30
CA LEU A 80 1.32 -13.98 25.13
C LEU A 80 0.68 -15.24 25.72
N LYS A 81 0.45 -16.26 24.90
CA LYS A 81 -0.10 -17.55 25.34
C LYS A 81 0.80 -18.23 26.38
N GLU A 82 2.12 -18.18 26.21
CA GLU A 82 3.06 -18.71 27.19
C GLU A 82 2.97 -17.96 28.53
N GLN A 83 2.86 -16.63 28.49
CA GLN A 83 2.71 -15.81 29.70
C GLN A 83 1.37 -16.08 30.39
N GLU A 84 0.26 -16.19 29.66
CA GLU A 84 -1.06 -16.55 30.20
C GLU A 84 -1.01 -17.90 30.92
N ASN A 85 -0.38 -18.91 30.32
CA ASN A 85 -0.20 -20.22 30.95
C ASN A 85 0.64 -20.15 32.25
N LYS A 86 1.72 -19.36 32.26
CA LYS A 86 2.55 -19.15 33.45
C LYS A 86 1.75 -18.46 34.56
N LEU A 87 0.94 -17.47 34.21
CA LEU A 87 0.06 -16.76 35.13
C LEU A 87 -0.97 -17.71 35.75
N GLU A 88 -1.60 -18.56 34.95
CA GLU A 88 -2.56 -19.56 35.44
C GLU A 88 -1.90 -20.56 36.40
N GLN A 89 -0.67 -21.01 36.10
CA GLN A 89 0.09 -21.88 37.00
C GLN A 89 0.43 -21.20 38.33
N LEU A 90 0.77 -19.91 38.31
CA LEU A 90 1.03 -19.14 39.53
C LEU A 90 -0.24 -18.96 40.37
N TYR A 91 -1.38 -18.67 39.74
CA TYR A 91 -2.67 -18.60 40.43
C TYR A 91 -3.03 -19.92 41.11
N LYS A 92 -2.89 -21.05 40.41
CA LYS A 92 -3.12 -22.38 40.99
C LYS A 92 -2.24 -22.66 42.22
N LYS A 93 -0.96 -22.25 42.18
CA LYS A 93 -0.05 -22.41 43.33
C LYS A 93 -0.46 -21.55 44.53
N LEU A 94 -0.93 -20.33 44.27
CA LEU A 94 -1.41 -19.41 45.30
C LEU A 94 -2.69 -19.92 45.97
N GLU A 95 -3.61 -20.55 45.23
CA GLU A 95 -4.84 -21.14 45.79
C GLU A 95 -4.58 -22.38 46.65
N THR A 96 -3.45 -23.05 46.46
CA THR A 96 -3.05 -24.23 47.23
C THR A 96 -2.23 -23.92 48.49
N LEU A 97 -1.94 -22.64 48.78
CA LEU A 97 -1.23 -22.14 49.95
C LEU A 97 -2.21 -21.63 51.02
#